data_AF-A0A931Z1V4-F1
#
_entry.id   AF-A0A931Z1V4-F1
#
_cell.length_a   1.000
_cell.length_b   1.000
_cell.length_c   1.000
_cell.angle_alpha   90.00
_cell.angle_beta   90.00
_cell.angle_gamma   90.00
#
_symmetry.space_group_name_H-M   'P 1'
#
loop_
_entity.id
_entity.type
_entity.pdbx_description
1 polymer ?
#
loop_
_entity_poly.entity_id
_entity_poly.type
_entity_poly.pdbx_seq_one_letter_code
_entity_poly.pdbx_strand_id
1 'polypeptide(L)'
;MTAVWYTAADNQPRVQAKHSTDAGETFGEPLRLDLGRPQGRVDCLMLPDGTSVLTWLERANPETGVAGGIYLRTLSVSGQLSKPRLLAASNPARASGFPRIAALDARRLLLVYTRDSDPTDVVTVVVPLD
;
A
#
# COMPACT_ATOMS: atom_id res chain seq x y z
N MET A 1 -9.05 -13.98 -1.65
CA MET A 1 -9.15 -12.67 -2.35
C MET A 1 -8.90 -11.55 -1.36
N THR A 2 -8.41 -10.40 -1.81
CA THR A 2 -8.22 -9.21 -0.94
C THR A 2 -8.79 -7.98 -1.63
N ALA A 3 -9.57 -7.19 -0.88
CA ALA A 3 -10.00 -5.86 -1.28
C ALA A 3 -9.25 -4.83 -0.44
N VAL A 4 -8.71 -3.79 -1.08
CA VAL A 4 -8.06 -2.66 -0.40
C VAL A 4 -8.72 -1.36 -0.86
N TRP A 5 -8.92 -0.43 0.06
CA TRP A 5 -9.54 0.85 -0.26
C TRP A 5 -9.09 1.97 0.67
N TYR A 6 -9.28 3.19 0.19
CA TYR A 6 -9.22 4.40 0.98
C TYR A 6 -10.64 4.90 1.23
N THR A 7 -10.89 5.43 2.43
CA THR A 7 -12.11 6.19 2.72
C THR A 7 -11.81 7.30 3.71
N ALA A 8 -12.57 8.39 3.61
CA ALA A 8 -12.60 9.47 4.59
C ALA A 8 -14.01 9.63 5.19
N ALA A 9 -14.80 8.54 5.18
CA ALA A 9 -16.11 8.54 5.81
C ALA A 9 -16.00 8.98 7.28
N ASP A 10 -17.00 9.71 7.75
CA ASP A 10 -17.03 10.32 9.09
C ASP A 10 -15.87 11.29 9.35
N ASN A 11 -15.32 11.87 8.27
CA ASN A 11 -14.15 12.75 8.30
C ASN A 11 -12.90 12.08 8.90
N GLN A 12 -12.80 10.75 8.79
CA GLN A 12 -11.70 9.95 9.30
C GLN A 12 -10.99 9.20 8.16
N PRO A 13 -9.93 9.79 7.57
CA PRO A 13 -9.11 9.13 6.55
C PRO A 13 -8.51 7.82 7.06
N ARG A 14 -8.73 6.76 6.28
CA ARG A 14 -8.24 5.40 6.58
C ARG A 14 -7.96 4.65 5.29
N VAL A 15 -6.89 3.87 5.29
CA VAL A 15 -6.66 2.82 4.31
C VAL A 15 -6.91 1.49 4.97
N GLN A 16 -7.79 0.71 4.36
CA GLN A 16 -8.28 -0.54 4.92
C GLN A 16 -8.16 -1.66 3.90
N ALA A 17 -8.08 -2.88 4.40
CA ALA A 17 -8.24 -4.09 3.60
C ALA A 17 -9.26 -5.02 4.23
N LYS A 18 -9.86 -5.88 3.41
CA LYS A 18 -10.65 -7.03 3.82
C LYS A 18 -10.16 -8.25 3.10
N HIS A 19 -10.08 -9.35 3.85
CA HIS A 19 -9.71 -10.65 3.33
C HIS A 19 -10.96 -11.51 3.12
N SER A 20 -10.93 -12.29 2.05
CA SER A 20 -11.91 -13.33 1.75
C SER A 20 -11.20 -14.65 1.50
N THR A 21 -11.66 -15.71 2.14
CA THR A 21 -11.17 -17.08 1.98
C THR A 21 -12.06 -17.93 1.07
N ASP A 22 -13.17 -17.37 0.57
CA ASP A 22 -14.20 -18.03 -0.24
C ASP A 22 -14.39 -17.33 -1.60
N ALA A 23 -13.27 -16.94 -2.22
CA ALA A 23 -13.23 -16.31 -3.55
C ALA A 23 -14.06 -15.01 -3.71
N GLY A 24 -14.33 -14.31 -2.61
CA GLY A 24 -15.02 -13.01 -2.59
C GLY A 24 -16.50 -13.09 -2.25
N GLU A 25 -17.02 -14.28 -1.91
CA GLU A 25 -18.42 -14.44 -1.49
C GLU A 25 -18.68 -13.75 -0.15
N THR A 26 -17.77 -13.92 0.82
CA THR A 26 -17.81 -13.21 2.09
C THR A 26 -16.47 -12.55 2.40
N PHE A 27 -16.52 -11.47 3.19
CA PHE A 27 -15.33 -10.74 3.63
C PHE A 27 -15.35 -10.59 5.15
N GLY A 28 -14.19 -10.82 5.77
CA GLY A 28 -14.00 -10.61 7.20
C GLY A 28 -14.07 -9.14 7.61
N GLU A 29 -13.67 -8.89 8.86
CA GLU A 29 -13.61 -7.55 9.42
C GLU A 29 -12.55 -6.66 8.71
N PRO A 30 -12.76 -5.33 8.64
CA PRO A 30 -11.77 -4.42 8.10
C PRO A 30 -10.47 -4.46 8.89
N LEU A 31 -9.35 -4.54 8.17
CA LEU A 31 -7.99 -4.45 8.68
C LEU A 31 -7.42 -3.07 8.33
N ARG A 32 -7.01 -2.29 9.34
CA ARG A 32 -6.38 -0.98 9.10
C ARG A 32 -4.92 -1.16 8.66
N LEU A 33 -4.54 -0.52 7.56
CA LEU A 33 -3.19 -0.60 6.99
C LEU A 33 -2.31 0.60 7.34
N ASP A 34 -2.91 1.80 7.33
CA ASP A 34 -2.21 3.08 7.44
C ASP A 34 -1.58 3.35 8.82
N LEU A 35 -0.78 4.40 8.86
CA LEU A 35 -0.05 4.90 10.03
C LEU A 35 -0.66 6.19 10.60
N GLY A 36 -1.91 6.50 10.26
CA GLY A 36 -2.69 7.57 10.87
C GLY A 36 -2.99 8.77 9.98
N ARG A 37 -2.25 9.01 8.89
CA ARG A 37 -2.46 10.16 7.99
C ARG A 37 -2.46 9.74 6.51
N PRO A 38 -3.28 8.74 6.10
CA PRO A 38 -3.21 8.20 4.76
C PRO A 38 -3.74 9.17 3.71
N GLN A 39 -3.20 9.04 2.50
CA GLN A 39 -3.68 9.73 1.29
C GLN A 39 -4.35 8.77 0.30
N GLY A 40 -4.53 7.51 0.70
CA GLY A 40 -4.99 6.47 -0.19
C GLY A 40 -3.94 6.13 -1.23
N ARG A 41 -4.30 6.26 -2.51
CA ARG A 41 -3.47 5.84 -3.67
C ARG A 41 -3.00 4.39 -3.50
N VAL A 42 -3.98 3.54 -3.24
CA VAL A 42 -3.75 2.15 -2.90
C VAL A 42 -3.48 1.31 -4.14
N ASP A 43 -2.70 0.26 -3.98
CA ASP A 43 -2.59 -0.82 -4.95
C ASP A 43 -2.48 -2.17 -4.24
N CYS A 44 -2.91 -3.24 -4.92
CA CYS A 44 -2.91 -4.59 -4.39
C CYS A 44 -2.46 -5.60 -5.44
N LEU A 45 -1.60 -6.51 -5.02
CA LEU A 45 -1.08 -7.63 -5.78
C LEU A 45 -1.29 -8.91 -4.96
N MET A 46 -1.65 -10.02 -5.59
CA MET A 46 -1.65 -11.34 -4.94
C MET A 46 -0.48 -12.16 -5.47
N LEU A 47 0.29 -12.75 -4.56
CA LEU A 47 1.38 -13.67 -4.87
C LEU A 47 0.84 -15.10 -5.09
N PRO A 48 1.61 -15.99 -5.74
CA PRO A 48 1.19 -17.37 -5.99
C PRO A 48 0.88 -18.19 -4.73
N ASP A 49 1.47 -17.84 -3.58
CA ASP A 49 1.21 -18.49 -2.28
C ASP A 49 -0.08 -17.99 -1.59
N GLY A 50 -0.81 -17.07 -2.22
CA GLY A 50 -2.02 -16.45 -1.71
C GLY A 50 -1.78 -15.20 -0.83
N THR A 51 -0.52 -14.87 -0.54
CA THR A 51 -0.17 -13.65 0.20
C THR A 51 -0.52 -12.42 -0.65
N SER A 52 -1.22 -11.45 -0.05
CA SER A 52 -1.51 -10.17 -0.71
C SER A 52 -0.50 -9.11 -0.33
N VAL A 53 0.08 -8.43 -1.30
CA VAL A 53 0.92 -7.24 -1.12
C VAL A 53 0.05 -6.01 -1.29
N LEU A 54 0.08 -5.13 -0.28
CA LEU A 54 -0.80 -3.97 -0.18
C LEU A 54 0.07 -2.73 -0.05
N THR A 55 -0.17 -1.73 -0.90
CA THR A 55 0.55 -0.45 -0.84
C THR A 55 -0.39 0.72 -0.70
N TRP A 56 0.12 1.80 -0.10
CA TRP A 56 -0.60 3.06 0.04
C TRP A 56 0.37 4.24 0.16
N LEU A 57 -0.14 5.45 0.01
CA LEU A 57 0.58 6.69 0.26
C LEU A 57 0.23 7.26 1.64
N GLU A 58 1.25 7.55 2.43
CA GLU A 58 1.16 8.10 3.79
C GLU A 58 1.71 9.53 3.81
N ARG A 59 1.09 10.44 4.58
CA ARG A 59 1.71 11.74 4.87
C ARG A 59 2.73 11.60 6.00
N ALA A 60 3.75 12.45 5.96
CA ALA A 60 4.64 12.61 7.09
C ALA A 60 3.85 13.04 8.34
N ASN A 61 4.20 12.45 9.48
CA ASN A 61 3.72 12.86 10.78
C ASN A 61 4.92 13.13 11.70
N PRO A 62 5.34 14.40 11.85
CA PRO A 62 6.46 14.76 12.71
C PRO A 62 6.26 14.37 14.17
N GLU A 63 5.03 14.34 14.67
CA GLU A 63 4.71 14.02 16.07
C GLU A 63 4.95 12.53 16.39
N THR A 64 4.71 11.65 15.42
CA THR A 64 4.92 10.19 15.58
C THR A 64 6.19 9.69 14.90
N GLY A 65 6.94 10.58 14.22
CA GLY A 65 8.13 10.23 13.44
C GLY A 65 7.85 9.44 12.15
N VAL A 66 6.59 9.31 11.73
CA VAL A 66 6.25 8.60 10.49
C VAL A 66 6.69 9.43 9.28
N ALA A 67 7.49 8.83 8.40
CA ALA A 67 7.92 9.46 7.16
C ALA A 67 6.76 9.55 6.14
N GLY A 68 6.77 10.57 5.29
CA GLY A 68 5.86 10.65 4.16
C GLY A 68 6.36 9.78 3.01
N GLY A 69 5.51 8.92 2.47
CA GLY A 69 5.93 8.05 1.39
C GLY A 69 5.01 6.89 1.08
N ILE A 70 5.51 6.02 0.21
CA ILE A 70 4.82 4.84 -0.28
C ILE A 70 5.16 3.70 0.68
N TYR A 71 4.14 3.17 1.34
CA TYR A 71 4.29 2.08 2.30
C TYR A 71 3.75 0.77 1.74
N LEU A 72 4.25 -0.32 2.30
CA LEU A 72 3.86 -1.69 2.00
C LEU A 72 3.53 -2.45 3.28
N ARG A 73 2.51 -3.30 3.20
CA ARG A 73 2.29 -4.44 4.09
C ARG A 73 1.99 -5.68 3.26
N THR A 74 2.31 -6.85 3.79
CA THR A 74 1.74 -8.10 3.31
C THR A 74 0.59 -8.54 4.21
N LEU A 75 -0.36 -9.25 3.62
CA LEU A 75 -1.47 -9.91 4.29
C LEU A 75 -1.40 -11.39 3.95
N SER A 76 -1.11 -12.23 4.94
CA SER A 76 -1.04 -13.68 4.76
C SER A 76 -2.42 -14.28 4.47
N VAL A 77 -2.44 -15.52 3.99
CA VAL A 77 -3.67 -16.33 3.84
C VAL A 77 -4.39 -16.59 5.17
N SER A 78 -3.68 -16.48 6.30
CA SER A 78 -4.26 -16.56 7.64
C SER A 78 -4.84 -15.23 8.15
N GLY A 79 -4.80 -14.17 7.32
CA GLY A 79 -5.32 -12.84 7.68
C GLY A 79 -4.35 -11.99 8.52
N GLN A 80 -3.07 -12.38 8.62
CA GLN A 80 -2.09 -11.65 9.41
C GLN A 80 -1.41 -10.55 8.58
N LEU A 81 -1.42 -9.31 9.10
CA LEU A 81 -0.69 -8.19 8.51
C LEU A 81 0.77 -8.16 8.97
N SER A 82 1.68 -7.92 8.02
CA SER A 82 3.07 -7.60 8.34
C SER A 82 3.20 -6.23 9.01
N LYS A 83 4.38 -5.95 9.56
CA LYS A 83 4.79 -4.58 9.89
C LYS A 83 4.80 -3.70 8.63
N PRO A 84 4.50 -2.39 8.76
CA PRO A 84 4.59 -1.47 7.64
C PRO A 84 6.05 -1.27 7.23
N ARG A 85 6.33 -1.28 5.93
CA ARG A 85 7.65 -1.03 5.34
C ARG A 85 7.57 0.19 4.42
N LEU A 86 8.41 1.19 4.65
CA LEU A 86 8.58 2.32 3.73
C LEU A 86 9.34 1.84 2.49
N LEU A 87 8.77 2.01 1.30
CA LEU A 87 9.41 1.65 0.03
C LEU A 87 10.15 2.84 -0.59
N ALA A 88 9.54 4.02 -0.54
CA ALA A 88 10.11 5.23 -1.09
C ALA A 88 9.54 6.45 -0.37
N ALA A 89 10.41 7.42 -0.05
CA ALA A 89 9.97 8.74 0.38
C ALA A 89 9.24 9.43 -0.79
N SER A 90 8.08 10.01 -0.49
CA SER A 90 7.27 10.75 -1.46
C SER A 90 6.45 11.80 -0.74
N ASN A 91 6.28 12.95 -1.37
CA ASN A 91 5.31 13.93 -0.88
C ASN A 91 3.88 13.53 -1.33
N PRO A 92 2.83 14.07 -0.70
CA PRO A 92 1.44 13.77 -1.02
C PRO A 92 0.86 14.63 -2.16
N ALA A 93 1.68 15.37 -2.91
CA ALA A 93 1.21 16.25 -3.98
C ALA A 93 0.48 15.47 -5.07
N ARG A 94 -0.43 16.13 -5.80
CA ARG A 94 -1.13 15.49 -6.93
C ARG A 94 -0.16 15.06 -8.03
N ALA A 95 0.93 15.81 -8.21
CA ALA A 95 2.00 15.50 -9.15
C ALA A 95 2.67 14.13 -8.91
N SER A 96 2.71 13.64 -7.67
CA SER A 96 3.27 12.32 -7.33
C SER A 96 2.45 11.12 -7.82
N GLY A 97 1.31 11.35 -8.48
CA GLY A 97 0.56 10.31 -9.18
C GLY A 97 0.07 9.17 -8.28
N PHE A 98 -0.15 7.99 -8.86
CA PHE A 98 -0.59 6.79 -8.13
C PHE A 98 0.49 5.71 -8.26
N PRO A 99 1.19 5.37 -7.17
CA PRO A 99 2.13 4.26 -7.19
C PRO A 99 1.45 2.98 -7.64
N ARG A 100 2.16 2.18 -8.43
CA ARG A 100 1.69 0.88 -8.92
C ARG A 100 2.72 -0.19 -8.62
N ILE A 101 2.25 -1.40 -8.34
CA ILE A 101 3.11 -2.57 -8.14
C ILE A 101 2.77 -3.68 -9.14
N ALA A 102 3.78 -4.44 -9.53
CA ALA A 102 3.62 -5.67 -10.31
C ALA A 102 4.59 -6.73 -9.79
N ALA A 103 4.18 -8.00 -9.73
CA ALA A 103 5.09 -9.08 -9.41
C ALA A 103 6.09 -9.28 -10.57
N LEU A 104 7.37 -9.39 -10.23
CA LEU A 104 8.39 -9.91 -11.16
C LEU A 104 8.54 -11.41 -11.00
N ASP A 105 8.47 -11.89 -9.75
CA ASP A 105 8.41 -13.29 -9.36
C ASP A 105 7.83 -13.42 -7.94
N ALA A 106 7.93 -14.60 -7.34
CA ALA A 106 7.40 -14.88 -6.01
C ALA A 106 8.09 -14.09 -4.87
N ARG A 107 9.27 -13.51 -5.10
CA ARG A 107 10.07 -12.82 -4.08
C ARG A 107 10.44 -11.39 -4.45
N ARG A 108 10.00 -10.89 -5.61
CA ARG A 108 10.34 -9.55 -6.07
C ARG A 108 9.14 -8.91 -6.74
N LEU A 109 8.93 -7.64 -6.44
CA LEU A 109 8.00 -6.79 -7.18
C LEU A 109 8.72 -5.61 -7.82
N LEU A 110 8.10 -5.09 -8.87
CA LEU A 110 8.40 -3.80 -9.45
C LEU A 110 7.48 -2.77 -8.80
N LEU A 111 8.04 -1.73 -8.20
CA LEU A 111 7.34 -0.51 -7.81
C LEU A 111 7.58 0.55 -8.88
N VAL A 112 6.51 1.16 -9.37
CA VAL A 112 6.57 2.33 -10.26
C VAL A 112 5.84 3.49 -9.60
N TYR A 113 6.48 4.65 -9.51
CA TYR A 113 5.87 5.84 -8.92
C TYR A 113 6.40 7.13 -9.56
N THR A 114 5.62 8.21 -9.48
CA THR A 114 6.05 9.53 -9.95
C THR A 114 6.76 10.26 -8.82
N ARG A 115 7.98 10.73 -9.09
CA ARG A 115 8.69 11.66 -8.22
C ARG A 115 8.26 13.08 -8.59
N ASP A 116 7.88 13.84 -7.58
CA ASP A 116 7.57 15.26 -7.73
C ASP A 116 8.87 16.05 -7.87
N SER A 117 9.34 16.18 -9.11
CA SER A 117 10.50 16.94 -9.59
C SER A 117 10.08 17.90 -10.71
N ASP A 118 10.96 18.82 -11.10
CA ASP A 118 10.76 19.70 -12.27
C ASP A 118 11.87 19.44 -13.31
N PRO A 119 11.59 18.73 -14.42
CA PRO A 119 10.32 18.07 -14.75
C PRO A 119 10.05 16.83 -13.88
N THR A 120 8.80 16.34 -13.86
CA THR A 120 8.44 15.14 -13.11
C THR A 120 9.06 13.88 -13.71
N ASP A 121 9.50 12.97 -12.84
CA ASP A 121 10.15 11.71 -13.24
C ASP A 121 9.30 10.49 -12.88
N VAL A 122 9.27 9.48 -13.75
CA VAL A 122 8.78 8.14 -13.40
C VAL A 122 9.94 7.30 -12.90
N VAL A 123 9.84 6.87 -11.64
CA VAL A 123 10.85 6.06 -10.97
C VAL A 123 10.37 4.61 -10.92
N THR A 124 11.28 3.70 -11.25
CA THR A 124 11.06 2.26 -11.18
C THR A 124 12.04 1.64 -10.21
N VAL A 125 11.57 0.83 -9.26
CA VAL A 125 12.38 0.20 -8.22
C VAL A 125 12.02 -1.28 -8.12
N VAL A 126 13.02 -2.15 -8.12
CA VAL A 126 12.82 -3.56 -7.76
C VAL A 126 12.87 -3.69 -6.25
N VAL A 127 11.81 -4.24 -5.67
CA VAL A 127 11.62 -4.37 -4.23
C VAL A 127 11.61 -5.86 -3.87
N PRO A 128 12.54 -6.34 -3.02
CA PRO A 128 12.51 -7.71 -2.52
C PRO A 128 11.35 -7.89 -1.53
N LEU A 129 10.78 -9.08 -1.54
CA LEU A 129 9.78 -9.57 -0.59
C LEU A 129 10.46 -10.62 0.29
N ASP A 130 10.22 -10.52 1.59
CA ASP A 130 10.78 -11.41 2.61
C ASP A 130 10.02 -12.74 2.67
#